data_AF-A0AAW5MWP2-F1
#
_entry.id   AF-A0AAW5MWP2-F1
#
_cell.length_a   1.000
_cell.length_b   1.000
_cell.length_c   1.000
_cell.angle_alpha   90.00
_cell.angle_beta   90.00
_cell.angle_gamma   90.00
#
_symmetry.space_group_name_H-M   'P 1'
#
loop_
_entity.id
_entity.type
_entity.pdbx_description
1 polymer ?
#
loop_
_entity_poly.entity_id
_entity_poly.type
_entity_poly.pdbx_seq_one_letter_code
_entity_poly.pdbx_strand_id
1 'polypeptide(L)'
;GLLKPVGSLGKLEVLAIQLAGMPGLNGIPHVGKKAVLVMCADHGVWEEGVAISPKEVTAIQAEKMTPGTNVVCVLAEQAGANVHVIDVGIDTAEPIPGLINMRVARGSGNIASAPAMSRHQAEKLLLDVICYTRELAKNGVTLFGVGELGM
;
A
#
# COMPACT_ATOMS: atom_id res chain seq x y z
N GLY A 1 23.25 -17.20 25.12
CA GLY A 1 22.84 -15.79 25.26
C GLY A 1 23.67 -14.92 24.34
N LEU A 2 23.23 -13.69 24.06
CA LEU A 2 24.02 -12.69 23.32
C LEU A 2 24.92 -11.89 24.26
N LEU A 3 25.97 -11.24 23.74
CA LEU A 3 26.87 -10.37 24.51
C LEU A 3 26.21 -9.02 24.83
N LYS A 4 25.18 -9.05 25.65
CA LYS A 4 24.41 -7.90 26.16
C LYS A 4 23.66 -8.31 27.43
N PRO A 5 23.30 -7.37 28.33
CA PRO A 5 22.40 -7.70 29.43
C PRO A 5 21.07 -8.27 28.89
N VAL A 6 20.47 -9.19 29.65
CA VAL A 6 19.20 -9.82 29.26
C VAL A 6 18.13 -8.73 29.12
N GLY A 7 17.45 -8.69 27.97
CA GLY A 7 16.40 -7.72 27.68
C GLY A 7 16.86 -6.28 27.38
N SER A 8 18.16 -5.99 27.32
CA SER A 8 18.66 -4.61 27.16
C SER A 8 18.31 -3.95 25.82
N LEU A 9 17.90 -4.71 24.80
CA LEU A 9 17.44 -4.16 23.52
C LEU A 9 15.90 -4.05 23.45
N GLY A 10 15.18 -4.43 24.52
CA GLY A 10 13.75 -4.22 24.69
C GLY A 10 12.92 -4.70 23.49
N LYS A 11 12.16 -3.79 22.87
CA LYS A 11 11.27 -4.08 21.75
C LYS A 11 12.00 -4.66 20.52
N LEU A 12 13.29 -4.37 20.35
CA LEU A 12 14.05 -4.92 19.23
C LEU A 12 14.26 -6.44 19.38
N GLU A 13 14.37 -6.96 20.61
CA GLU A 13 14.42 -8.41 20.85
C GLU A 13 13.10 -9.07 20.50
N VAL A 14 11.98 -8.44 20.91
CA VAL A 14 10.62 -8.91 20.60
C VAL A 14 10.40 -8.94 19.09
N LEU A 15 10.81 -7.89 18.37
CA LEU A 15 10.72 -7.82 16.92
C LEU A 15 11.56 -8.92 16.24
N ALA A 16 12.79 -9.14 16.70
CA ALA A 16 13.65 -10.20 16.14
C ALA A 16 13.03 -11.60 16.33
N ILE A 17 12.43 -11.87 17.50
CA ILE A 17 11.71 -13.13 17.76
C ILE A 17 10.50 -13.25 16.83
N GLN A 18 9.74 -12.18 16.65
CA GLN A 18 8.58 -12.17 15.77
C GLN A 18 8.98 -12.46 14.31
N LEU A 19 10.03 -11.82 13.81
CA LEU A 19 10.54 -12.04 12.45
C LEU A 19 11.05 -13.48 12.27
N ALA A 20 11.80 -14.02 13.25
CA ALA A 20 12.25 -15.41 13.19
C ALA A 20 11.07 -16.42 13.18
N GLY A 21 9.91 -16.06 13.73
CA GLY A 21 8.70 -16.88 13.69
C GLY A 21 7.97 -16.87 12.35
N MET A 22 8.31 -15.99 11.41
CA MET A 22 7.67 -15.92 10.10
C MET A 22 8.27 -16.96 9.14
N PRO A 23 7.51 -17.97 8.65
CA PRO A 23 8.06 -19.02 7.78
C PRO A 23 8.68 -18.48 6.49
N GLY A 24 8.16 -17.38 5.95
CA GLY A 24 8.71 -16.71 4.78
C GLY A 24 10.12 -16.13 4.95
N LEU A 25 10.63 -16.04 6.19
CA LEU A 25 11.99 -15.57 6.53
C LEU A 25 12.93 -16.71 6.95
N ASN A 26 12.47 -17.97 6.91
CA ASN A 26 13.28 -19.17 7.20
C ASN A 26 13.99 -19.15 8.57
N GLY A 27 13.37 -18.55 9.60
CA GLY A 27 13.96 -18.47 10.94
C GLY A 27 15.06 -17.43 11.10
N ILE A 28 15.36 -16.65 10.06
CA ILE A 28 16.40 -15.62 10.08
C ILE A 28 15.72 -14.25 10.23
N PRO A 29 15.98 -13.47 11.30
CA PRO A 29 15.40 -12.15 11.49
C PRO A 29 16.08 -11.09 10.60
N HIS A 30 16.08 -11.35 9.29
CA HIS A 30 16.66 -10.52 8.25
C HIS A 30 15.67 -10.42 7.09
N VAL A 31 15.52 -9.22 6.54
CA VAL A 31 14.64 -8.95 5.41
C VAL A 31 15.47 -8.60 4.18
N GLY A 32 15.10 -9.15 3.04
CA GLY A 32 15.63 -8.85 1.72
C GLY A 32 14.96 -7.62 1.09
N LYS A 33 14.40 -7.78 -0.13
CA LYS A 33 13.73 -6.67 -0.83
C LYS A 33 12.51 -6.20 -0.03
N LYS A 34 12.30 -4.88 -0.03
CA LYS A 34 11.18 -4.22 0.62
C LYS A 34 10.28 -3.57 -0.42
N ALA A 35 8.97 -3.62 -0.24
CA ALA A 35 8.01 -2.95 -1.11
C ALA A 35 6.95 -2.22 -0.28
N VAL A 36 6.57 -1.02 -0.70
CA VAL A 36 5.41 -0.29 -0.18
C VAL A 36 4.34 -0.28 -1.26
N LEU A 37 3.18 -0.86 -0.97
CA LEU A 37 2.04 -0.88 -1.90
C LEU A 37 1.11 0.27 -1.52
N VAL A 38 1.01 1.28 -2.39
CA VAL A 38 0.14 2.44 -2.19
C VAL A 38 -1.12 2.25 -3.02
N MET A 39 -2.25 2.08 -2.35
CA MET A 39 -3.56 1.90 -2.99
C MET A 39 -4.24 3.24 -3.17
N CYS A 40 -4.55 3.61 -4.41
CA CYS A 40 -5.12 4.91 -4.75
C CYS A 40 -6.56 4.78 -5.23
N ALA A 41 -7.49 5.52 -4.61
CA ALA A 41 -8.88 5.59 -5.05
C ALA A 41 -9.58 6.86 -4.55
N ASP A 42 -10.60 7.31 -5.26
CA ASP A 42 -11.47 8.40 -4.81
C ASP A 42 -12.72 7.88 -4.10
N HIS A 43 -13.30 8.70 -3.23
CA HIS A 43 -14.45 8.32 -2.42
C HIS A 43 -15.69 9.14 -2.75
N GLY A 44 -16.82 8.48 -3.04
CA GLY A 44 -18.08 9.18 -3.35
C GLY A 44 -18.59 10.05 -2.18
N VAL A 45 -18.21 9.72 -0.95
CA VAL A 45 -18.55 10.53 0.23
C VAL A 45 -17.90 11.91 0.23
N TRP A 46 -16.93 12.16 -0.65
CA TRP A 46 -16.39 13.49 -0.90
C TRP A 46 -17.51 14.51 -1.23
N GLU A 47 -18.59 14.06 -1.88
CA GLU A 47 -19.78 14.88 -2.19
C GLU A 47 -20.48 15.46 -0.95
N GLU A 48 -20.28 14.86 0.23
CA GLU A 48 -20.84 15.32 1.51
C GLU A 48 -20.00 16.45 2.15
N GLY A 49 -18.94 16.92 1.48
CA GLY A 49 -18.11 18.03 1.97
C GLY A 49 -17.24 17.67 3.17
N VAL A 50 -16.90 16.39 3.33
CA VAL A 50 -16.08 15.87 4.45
C VAL A 50 -14.57 16.08 4.25
N ALA A 51 -14.14 16.42 3.04
CA ALA A 51 -12.75 16.67 2.68
C ALA A 51 -12.49 18.16 2.40
N ILE A 52 -11.36 18.68 2.88
CA ILE A 52 -10.94 20.07 2.64
C ILE A 52 -10.25 20.27 1.30
N SER A 53 -9.79 19.19 0.67
CA SER A 53 -9.03 19.19 -0.57
C SER A 53 -9.94 18.83 -1.75
N PRO A 54 -9.70 19.40 -2.94
CA PRO A 54 -10.38 18.97 -4.17
C PRO A 54 -10.16 17.48 -4.45
N LYS A 55 -11.17 16.80 -4.99
CA LYS A 55 -11.11 15.35 -5.30
C LYS A 55 -9.96 15.00 -6.25
N GLU A 56 -9.68 15.86 -7.23
CA GLU A 56 -8.59 15.70 -8.21
C GLU A 56 -7.18 15.61 -7.59
N VAL A 57 -7.00 15.99 -6.31
CA VAL A 57 -5.73 15.85 -5.59
C VAL A 57 -5.26 14.40 -5.54
N THR A 58 -6.18 13.41 -5.51
CA THR A 58 -5.83 11.98 -5.59
C THR A 58 -5.05 11.68 -6.86
N ALA A 59 -5.59 12.05 -8.04
CA ALA A 59 -4.93 11.82 -9.32
C ALA A 59 -3.59 12.57 -9.42
N ILE A 60 -3.56 13.85 -9.02
CA ILE A 60 -2.36 14.69 -9.06
C ILE A 60 -1.24 14.10 -8.18
N GLN A 61 -1.56 13.63 -6.98
CA GLN A 61 -0.57 13.04 -6.08
C GLN A 61 -0.10 11.66 -6.58
N ALA A 62 -0.99 10.86 -7.16
CA ALA A 62 -0.63 9.57 -7.73
C ALA A 62 0.31 9.73 -8.94
N GLU A 63 0.04 10.70 -9.83
CA GLU A 63 0.93 11.08 -10.93
C GLU A 63 2.33 11.49 -10.44
N LYS A 64 2.40 12.23 -9.33
CA LYS A 64 3.68 12.65 -8.72
C LYS A 64 4.45 11.50 -8.08
N MET A 65 3.82 10.37 -7.76
CA MET A 65 4.54 9.19 -7.28
C MET A 65 5.28 8.46 -8.41
N THR A 66 4.83 8.57 -9.67
CA THR A 66 5.49 7.95 -10.83
C THR A 66 6.95 8.40 -11.04
N PRO A 67 7.30 9.69 -10.99
CA PRO A 67 8.70 10.13 -11.03
C PRO A 67 9.43 9.98 -9.67
N GLY A 68 8.78 9.43 -8.64
CA GLY A 68 9.39 9.20 -7.32
C GLY A 68 9.55 10.45 -6.45
N THR A 69 8.83 11.53 -6.70
CA THR A 69 9.05 12.83 -6.02
C THR A 69 8.14 13.08 -4.82
N ASN A 70 7.17 12.19 -4.55
CA ASN A 70 6.32 12.29 -3.36
C ASN A 70 7.10 11.89 -2.08
N VAL A 71 6.67 12.39 -0.92
CA VAL A 71 7.25 12.11 0.41
C VAL A 71 7.42 10.62 0.65
N VAL A 72 6.42 9.79 0.34
CA VAL A 72 6.52 8.33 0.51
C VAL A 72 7.62 7.73 -0.37
N CYS A 73 7.80 8.24 -1.59
CA CYS A 73 8.83 7.78 -2.52
C CYS A 73 10.23 8.08 -1.98
N VAL A 74 10.45 9.31 -1.49
CA VAL A 74 11.74 9.73 -0.92
C VAL A 74 12.07 8.94 0.34
N LEU A 75 11.10 8.75 1.25
CA LEU A 75 11.32 7.97 2.47
C LEU A 75 11.53 6.49 2.18
N ALA A 76 10.81 5.92 1.20
CA ALA A 76 10.98 4.54 0.78
C ALA A 76 12.36 4.32 0.15
N GLU A 77 12.84 5.25 -0.69
CA GLU A 77 14.19 5.21 -1.25
C GLU A 77 15.26 5.20 -0.15
N GLN A 78 15.14 6.08 0.86
CA GLN A 78 16.05 6.10 2.02
C GLN A 78 16.02 4.80 2.83
N ALA A 79 14.87 4.12 2.90
CA ALA A 79 14.71 2.82 3.56
C ALA A 79 15.12 1.61 2.68
N GLY A 80 15.50 1.85 1.42
CA GLY A 80 15.77 0.82 0.42
C GLY A 80 14.53 -0.02 0.09
N ALA A 81 13.37 0.63 -0.07
CA ALA A 81 12.10 0.03 -0.43
C ALA A 81 11.57 0.58 -1.77
N ASN A 82 10.97 -0.29 -2.57
CA ASN A 82 10.33 0.09 -3.82
C ASN A 82 8.88 0.51 -3.57
N VAL A 83 8.43 1.60 -4.16
CA VAL A 83 7.01 2.01 -4.11
C VAL A 83 6.26 1.46 -5.31
N HIS A 84 5.15 0.78 -5.03
CA HIS A 84 4.22 0.24 -6.02
C HIS A 84 2.93 1.04 -5.91
N VAL A 85 2.70 1.94 -6.85
CA VAL A 85 1.48 2.78 -6.88
C VAL A 85 0.41 2.05 -7.67
N ILE A 86 -0.71 1.75 -7.02
CA ILE A 86 -1.76 0.89 -7.56
C ILE A 86 -3.05 1.71 -7.62
N ASP A 87 -3.54 1.97 -8.83
CA ASP A 87 -4.86 2.54 -9.04
C ASP A 87 -5.91 1.45 -8.82
N VAL A 88 -6.68 1.56 -7.74
CA VAL A 88 -7.81 0.66 -7.44
C VAL A 88 -9.16 1.35 -7.64
N GLY A 89 -9.18 2.66 -7.88
CA GLY A 89 -10.43 3.42 -8.00
C GLY A 89 -10.30 4.93 -8.18
N ILE A 90 -9.24 5.46 -8.79
CA ILE A 90 -9.10 6.92 -9.00
C ILE A 90 -10.16 7.40 -10.01
N ASP A 91 -10.80 8.53 -9.74
CA ASP A 91 -11.77 9.16 -10.63
C ASP A 91 -11.08 9.95 -11.76
N THR A 92 -10.47 9.20 -12.69
CA THR A 92 -9.96 9.72 -13.95
C THR A 92 -10.68 9.06 -15.14
N ALA A 93 -10.76 9.76 -16.26
CA ALA A 93 -11.31 9.18 -17.50
C ALA A 93 -10.49 7.96 -17.94
N GLU A 94 -9.17 8.15 -18.08
CA GLU A 94 -8.23 7.12 -18.49
C GLU A 94 -7.29 6.72 -17.34
N PRO A 95 -6.74 5.49 -17.36
CA PRO A 95 -5.70 5.09 -16.42
C PRO A 95 -4.47 6.01 -16.49
N ILE A 96 -3.90 6.32 -15.33
CA ILE A 96 -2.71 7.17 -15.23
C ILE A 96 -1.46 6.37 -15.66
N PRO A 97 -0.65 6.86 -16.63
CA PRO A 97 0.56 6.16 -17.06
C PRO A 97 1.56 5.94 -15.90
N GLY A 98 2.11 4.72 -15.82
CA GLY A 98 3.10 4.33 -14.82
C GLY A 98 2.53 3.74 -13.53
N LEU A 99 1.21 3.84 -13.31
CA LEU A 99 0.53 3.15 -12.20
C LEU A 99 0.19 1.71 -12.58
N ILE A 100 0.16 0.85 -11.57
CA ILE A 100 -0.40 -0.50 -11.70
C ILE A 100 -1.92 -0.37 -11.73
N ASN A 101 -2.54 -0.74 -12.84
CA ASN A 101 -3.99 -0.62 -13.00
C ASN A 101 -4.72 -1.85 -12.44
N MET A 102 -5.43 -1.65 -11.34
CA MET A 102 -6.40 -2.60 -10.74
C MET A 102 -7.76 -1.91 -10.54
N ARG A 103 -8.08 -0.91 -11.38
CA ARG A 103 -9.20 0.01 -11.17
C ARG A 103 -10.53 -0.73 -11.19
N VAL A 104 -11.26 -0.68 -10.07
CA VAL A 104 -12.58 -1.30 -9.92
C VAL A 104 -13.69 -0.45 -10.53
N ALA A 105 -13.61 0.86 -10.31
CA ALA A 105 -14.54 1.89 -10.78
C ALA A 105 -13.85 3.26 -10.76
N ARG A 106 -14.53 4.31 -11.22
CA ARG A 106 -14.09 5.69 -11.05
C ARG A 106 -14.65 6.23 -9.75
N GLY A 107 -13.88 6.10 -8.68
CA GLY A 107 -14.33 6.33 -7.31
C GLY A 107 -15.25 5.22 -6.79
N SER A 108 -15.37 5.18 -5.46
CA SER A 108 -16.41 4.38 -4.78
C SER A 108 -17.74 5.12 -4.73
N GLY A 109 -18.83 4.39 -4.47
CA GLY A 109 -20.13 4.98 -4.16
C GLY A 109 -20.09 5.85 -2.89
N ASN A 110 -21.00 6.81 -2.81
CA ASN A 110 -21.15 7.65 -1.64
C ASN A 110 -21.76 6.84 -0.47
N ILE A 111 -20.93 6.55 0.54
CA ILE A 111 -21.30 5.70 1.68
C ILE A 111 -22.40 6.30 2.58
N ALA A 112 -22.70 7.60 2.45
CA ALA A 112 -23.82 8.22 3.16
C ALA A 112 -25.19 7.83 2.57
N SER A 113 -25.24 7.43 1.29
CA SER A 113 -26.48 7.16 0.57
C SER A 113 -26.58 5.75 -0.02
N ALA A 114 -25.45 5.10 -0.32
CA ALA A 114 -25.39 3.78 -0.94
C ALA A 114 -24.11 3.02 -0.54
N PRO A 115 -24.02 1.69 -0.73
CA PRO A 115 -22.78 0.97 -0.52
C PRO A 115 -21.64 1.51 -1.39
N ALA A 116 -20.41 1.61 -0.84
CA ALA A 116 -19.23 2.07 -1.57
C ALA A 116 -18.92 1.20 -2.81
N MET A 117 -19.21 -0.10 -2.73
CA MET A 117 -19.08 -1.04 -3.82
C MET A 117 -19.92 -2.29 -3.53
N SER A 118 -20.13 -3.12 -4.55
CA SER A 118 -20.70 -4.45 -4.35
C SER A 118 -19.71 -5.38 -3.62
N ARG A 119 -20.26 -6.38 -2.92
CA ARG A 119 -19.45 -7.44 -2.30
C ARG A 119 -18.54 -8.14 -3.31
N HIS A 120 -19.04 -8.40 -4.52
CA HIS A 120 -18.27 -9.05 -5.58
C HIS A 120 -17.06 -8.21 -6.03
N GLN A 121 -17.24 -6.90 -6.17
CA GLN A 121 -16.13 -5.98 -6.47
C GLN A 121 -15.06 -6.01 -5.36
N ALA A 122 -15.47 -6.00 -4.09
CA ALA A 122 -14.55 -6.07 -2.96
C ALA A 122 -13.77 -7.40 -2.94
N GLU A 123 -14.45 -8.54 -3.11
CA GLU A 123 -13.82 -9.86 -3.17
C GLU A 123 -12.84 -9.97 -4.34
N LYS A 124 -13.22 -9.46 -5.52
CA LYS A 124 -12.34 -9.44 -6.69
C LYS A 124 -11.09 -8.62 -6.43
N LEU A 125 -11.22 -7.39 -5.92
CA LEU A 125 -10.08 -6.52 -5.65
C LEU A 125 -9.14 -7.14 -4.60
N LEU A 126 -9.69 -7.75 -3.55
CA LEU A 126 -8.89 -8.48 -2.56
C LEU A 126 -8.08 -9.60 -3.21
N LEU A 127 -8.69 -10.39 -4.09
CA LEU A 127 -8.00 -11.47 -4.80
C LEU A 127 -6.91 -10.94 -5.74
N ASP A 128 -7.18 -9.86 -6.49
CA ASP A 128 -6.21 -9.25 -7.40
C ASP A 128 -4.97 -8.74 -6.63
N VAL A 129 -5.18 -8.04 -5.51
CA VAL A 129 -4.10 -7.54 -4.64
C VAL A 129 -3.34 -8.68 -3.96
N ILE A 130 -4.04 -9.74 -3.51
CA ILE A 130 -3.41 -10.95 -2.95
C ILE A 130 -2.50 -11.60 -3.99
N CYS A 131 -2.99 -11.80 -5.22
CA CYS A 131 -2.20 -12.37 -6.30
C CYS A 131 -0.96 -11.53 -6.58
N TYR A 132 -1.12 -10.21 -6.70
CA TYR A 132 -0.01 -9.30 -6.92
C TYR A 132 1.04 -9.35 -5.81
N THR A 133 0.60 -9.31 -4.55
CA THR A 133 1.49 -9.38 -3.38
C THR A 133 2.25 -10.70 -3.33
N ARG A 134 1.60 -11.82 -3.70
CA ARG A 134 2.24 -13.14 -3.78
C ARG A 134 3.28 -13.20 -4.89
N GLU A 135 3.03 -12.58 -6.04
CA GLU A 135 4.05 -12.49 -7.11
C GLU A 135 5.26 -11.66 -6.66
N LEU A 136 5.05 -10.54 -5.95
CA LEU A 136 6.17 -9.80 -5.35
C LEU A 136 6.96 -10.64 -4.34
N ALA A 137 6.27 -11.43 -3.50
CA ALA A 137 6.92 -12.33 -2.55
C ALA A 137 7.77 -13.39 -3.26
N LYS A 138 7.24 -14.01 -4.32
CA LYS A 138 7.99 -14.96 -5.17
C LYS A 138 9.23 -14.31 -5.81
N ASN A 139 9.14 -13.01 -6.12
CA ASN A 139 10.24 -12.22 -6.68
C ASN A 139 11.25 -11.70 -5.62
N GLY A 140 11.13 -12.18 -4.38
CA GLY A 140 12.09 -11.95 -3.30
C GLY A 140 11.77 -10.76 -2.39
N VAL A 141 10.56 -10.19 -2.47
CA VAL A 141 10.10 -9.23 -1.46
C VAL A 141 9.75 -9.99 -0.18
N THR A 142 10.30 -9.53 0.93
CA THR A 142 10.18 -10.20 2.24
C THR A 142 9.69 -9.25 3.34
N LEU A 143 9.64 -7.94 3.05
CA LEU A 143 9.03 -6.95 3.91
C LEU A 143 8.10 -6.07 3.09
N PHE A 144 6.85 -5.99 3.52
CA PHE A 144 5.82 -5.21 2.88
C PHE A 144 5.38 -4.06 3.79
N GLY A 145 5.28 -2.87 3.22
CA GLY A 145 4.55 -1.74 3.76
C GLY A 145 3.28 -1.51 2.95
N VAL A 146 2.31 -0.84 3.58
CA VAL A 146 1.07 -0.41 2.94
C VAL A 146 0.94 1.09 3.06
N GLY A 147 0.36 1.71 2.04
CA GLY A 147 -0.03 3.11 2.03
C GLY A 147 -1.33 3.28 1.27
N GLU A 148 -1.92 4.46 1.40
CA GLU A 148 -3.12 4.83 0.67
C GLU A 148 -2.99 6.25 0.12
N LEU A 149 -3.89 6.58 -0.79
CA LEU A 149 -4.10 7.93 -1.29
C LEU A 149 -5.54 8.04 -1.78
N GLY A 150 -6.36 8.87 -1.14
CA GLY A 150 -7.73 9.11 -1.56
C GLY A 150 -8.34 10.33 -0.90
N MET A 151 -9.10 11.08 -1.67
CA MET A 151 -9.94 12.20 -1.19
C MET A 151 -11.39 11.77 -1.04
#